data_AF-A0A4Q9FZW7-F1
#
_entry.id   AF-A0A4Q9FZW7-F1
#
_cell.length_a   1.000
_cell.length_b   1.000
_cell.length_c   1.000
_cell.angle_alpha   90.00
_cell.angle_beta   90.00
_cell.angle_gamma   90.00
#
_symmetry.space_group_name_H-M   'P 1'
#
loop_
_entity.id
_entity.type
_entity.pdbx_description
1 polymer ?
#
loop_
_entity_poly.entity_id
_entity_poly.type
_entity_poly.pdbx_seq_one_letter_code
_entity_poly.pdbx_strand_id
1 'polypeptide(L)'
;MSQQLQADVYDPEAIQILSSPQEWHAVRIKQLEMIVNAMDDVGLQLRLPDGSYSELVGDERKGFQAGAATALDLFRKFPLEILQIADEEV
;
A
#
# COMPACT_ATOMS: atom_id res chain seq x y z
N MET A 1 -2.25 -19.86 -1.84
CA MET A 1 -2.89 -19.60 -0.53
C MET A 1 -1.84 -19.03 0.39
N SER A 2 -1.88 -17.73 0.64
CA SER A 2 -0.99 -17.05 1.58
C SER A 2 -1.51 -17.30 3.00
N GLN A 3 -0.70 -17.95 3.84
CA GLN A 3 -1.00 -18.07 5.27
C GLN A 3 -0.71 -16.72 5.93
N GLN A 4 -1.75 -16.09 6.49
CA GLN A 4 -1.59 -14.91 7.36
C GLN A 4 -1.03 -15.40 8.71
N LEU A 5 0.05 -14.79 9.15
CA LEU A 5 0.66 -15.08 10.45
C LEU A 5 -0.06 -14.28 11.53
N GLN A 6 -0.39 -14.93 12.64
CA GLN A 6 -1.02 -14.33 13.82
C GLN A 6 0.04 -14.13 14.91
N ALA A 7 -0.02 -13.02 15.63
CA ALA A 7 0.85 -12.74 16.77
C ALA A 7 0.04 -12.15 17.92
N ASP A 8 0.07 -12.81 19.08
CA ASP A 8 -0.48 -12.29 20.33
C ASP A 8 0.54 -11.33 20.94
N VAL A 9 0.19 -10.05 21.06
CA VAL A 9 1.12 -9.01 21.53
C VAL A 9 0.57 -8.37 22.80
N TYR A 10 1.13 -8.78 23.94
CA TYR A 10 0.83 -8.24 25.26
C TYR A 10 1.77 -7.08 25.67
N ASP A 11 2.66 -6.66 24.77
CA ASP A 11 3.68 -5.64 25.00
C ASP A 11 3.39 -4.36 24.18
N PRO A 12 3.11 -3.21 24.84
CA PRO A 12 2.88 -1.93 24.17
C PRO A 12 4.01 -1.50 23.22
N GLU A 13 5.27 -1.84 23.52
CA GLU A 13 6.40 -1.49 22.64
C GLU A 13 6.35 -2.30 21.34
N ALA A 14 5.97 -3.57 21.42
CA ALA A 14 5.81 -4.43 20.25
C ALA A 14 4.64 -4.00 19.37
N ILE A 15 3.54 -3.49 19.95
CA ILE A 15 2.43 -2.88 19.19
C ILE A 15 2.94 -1.71 18.36
N GLN A 16 3.76 -0.83 18.95
CA GLN A 16 4.30 0.35 18.27
C GLN A 16 5.27 0.00 17.14
N ILE A 17 6.06 -1.05 17.33
CA ILE A 17 6.96 -1.60 16.31
C ILE A 17 6.17 -2.20 15.14
N LEU A 18 5.04 -2.84 15.40
CA LEU A 18 4.21 -3.48 14.37
C LEU A 18 3.29 -2.50 13.64
N SER A 19 2.83 -1.44 14.30
CA SER A 19 1.95 -0.44 13.69
C SER A 19 2.67 0.41 12.65
N SER A 20 3.94 0.75 12.88
CA SER A 20 4.69 1.65 11.98
C SER A 20 4.86 1.07 10.55
N PRO A 21 5.24 -0.21 10.37
CA PRO A 21 5.25 -0.86 9.06
C PRO A 21 3.86 -0.97 8.41
N GLN A 22 2.81 -1.21 9.20
CA GLN A 22 1.44 -1.30 8.69
C GLN A 22 0.96 0.05 8.15
N GLU A 23 1.20 1.15 8.88
CA GLU A 23 0.91 2.50 8.41
C GLU A 23 1.72 2.85 7.15
N TRP A 24 3.02 2.54 7.16
CA TRP A 24 3.89 2.75 6.01
C TRP A 24 3.34 2.04 4.78
N HIS A 25 2.93 0.78 4.92
CA HIS A 25 2.35 -0.04 3.86
C HIS A 25 1.01 0.51 3.37
N ALA A 26 0.10 0.86 4.28
CA ALA A 26 -1.21 1.41 3.95
C ALA A 26 -1.10 2.69 3.10
N VAL A 27 -0.12 3.55 3.39
CA VAL A 27 0.15 4.74 2.57
C VAL A 27 0.53 4.37 1.13
N ARG A 28 1.34 3.32 0.93
CA ARG A 28 1.78 2.90 -0.42
C ARG A 28 0.64 2.24 -1.18
N ILE A 29 -0.19 1.44 -0.51
CA ILE A 29 -1.40 0.86 -1.11
C ILE A 29 -2.33 1.96 -1.57
N LYS A 30 -2.57 2.98 -0.74
CA LYS A 30 -3.39 4.14 -1.12
C LYS A 30 -2.83 4.88 -2.34
N GLN A 31 -1.51 5.07 -2.41
CA GLN A 31 -0.87 5.70 -3.56
C GLN A 31 -1.04 4.89 -4.86
N LEU A 32 -0.89 3.56 -4.77
CA LEU A 32 -1.14 2.67 -5.91
C LEU A 32 -2.59 2.70 -6.34
N GLU A 33 -3.54 2.67 -5.39
CA GLU A 33 -4.97 2.79 -5.67
C GLU A 33 -5.31 4.12 -6.36
N MET A 34 -4.66 5.22 -5.98
CA MET A 34 -4.85 6.51 -6.65
C MET A 34 -4.40 6.48 -8.12
N ILE A 35 -3.29 5.81 -8.43
CA ILE A 35 -2.77 5.70 -9.80
C ILE A 35 -3.67 4.80 -10.65
N VAL A 36 -4.06 3.64 -10.10
CA VAL A 36 -4.89 2.65 -10.80
C VAL A 36 -6.29 3.20 -11.08
N ASN A 37 -6.87 3.95 -10.14
CA ASN A 37 -8.20 4.53 -10.28
C ASN A 37 -8.18 5.97 -10.83
N ALA A 38 -7.03 6.46 -11.32
CA ALA A 38 -6.93 7.80 -11.90
C ALA A 38 -7.79 7.89 -13.16
N MET A 39 -8.81 8.76 -13.11
CA MET A 39 -9.66 9.08 -14.26
C MET A 39 -8.82 9.68 -15.41
N ASP A 40 -9.32 9.56 -16.64
CA ASP A 40 -8.59 9.98 -17.84
C ASP A 40 -8.27 11.49 -17.89
N ASP A 41 -9.03 12.30 -17.15
CA ASP A 41 -8.81 13.75 -17.00
C ASP A 41 -7.73 14.10 -15.95
N VAL A 42 -7.27 13.12 -15.17
CA VAL A 42 -6.18 13.28 -14.21
C VAL A 42 -4.85 12.99 -14.89
N GLY A 43 -3.99 13.99 -15.04
CA GLY A 43 -2.64 13.82 -15.57
C GLY A 43 -1.75 13.02 -14.62
N LEU A 44 -1.03 12.01 -15.15
CA LEU A 44 0.00 11.29 -14.41
C LEU A 44 1.36 11.82 -14.84
N GLN A 45 2.20 12.23 -13.88
CA GLN A 45 3.51 12.82 -14.16
C GLN A 45 4.60 12.10 -13.39
N LEU A 46 5.70 11.81 -14.08
CA LEU A 46 6.93 11.29 -13.49
C LEU A 46 7.89 12.45 -13.22
N ARG A 47 8.40 12.51 -11.99
CA ARG A 47 9.50 13.41 -11.65
C ARG A 47 10.82 12.77 -12.09
N LEU A 48 11.54 13.45 -12.97
CA LEU A 48 12.82 13.00 -13.49
C LEU A 48 13.98 13.38 -12.53
N PRO A 49 15.17 12.76 -12.67
CA PRO A 49 16.32 13.03 -11.79
C PRO A 49 16.80 14.48 -11.80
N ASP A 50 16.59 15.19 -12.91
CA ASP A 50 16.89 16.61 -13.06
C ASP A 50 15.85 17.54 -12.38
N GLY A 51 14.81 16.95 -11.78
CA GLY A 51 13.73 17.66 -11.12
C GLY A 51 12.61 18.12 -12.04
N SER A 52 12.72 17.89 -13.35
CA SER A 52 11.65 18.14 -14.31
C SER A 52 10.54 17.09 -14.22
N TYR A 53 9.41 17.34 -14.88
CA TYR A 53 8.27 16.44 -14.94
C TYR A 53 8.01 16.00 -16.37
N SER A 54 7.74 14.71 -16.54
CA SER A 54 7.30 14.11 -17.80
C SER A 54 5.88 13.57 -17.62
N GLU A 55 4.96 14.02 -18.45
CA GLU A 55 3.58 13.54 -18.43
C GLU A 55 3.45 12.21 -19.17
N LEU A 56 2.78 11.25 -18.54
CA LEU A 56 2.46 9.96 -19.11
C LEU A 56 1.16 10.06 -19.92
N VAL A 57 1.26 9.75 -21.21
CA VAL A 57 0.13 9.80 -22.15
C VAL A 57 0.00 8.48 -22.92
N GLY A 58 -1.16 8.26 -23.51
CA GLY A 58 -1.40 7.12 -24.41
C GLY A 58 -1.02 5.76 -23.79
N ASP A 59 -0.17 5.01 -24.47
CA ASP A 59 0.20 3.65 -24.07
C ASP A 59 1.19 3.61 -22.89
N GLU A 60 2.00 4.65 -22.69
CA GLU A 60 2.88 4.76 -21.52
C GLU A 60 2.07 4.87 -20.24
N ARG A 61 1.00 5.68 -20.27
CA ARG A 61 0.04 5.80 -19.16
C ARG A 61 -0.60 4.45 -18.85
N LYS A 62 -1.13 3.77 -19.86
CA LYS A 62 -1.78 2.45 -19.69
C LYS A 62 -0.81 1.43 -19.12
N GLY A 63 0.42 1.38 -19.64
CA GLY A 63 1.47 0.48 -19.16
C GLY A 63 1.81 0.76 -17.70
N PHE A 64 1.95 2.03 -17.32
CA PHE A 64 2.22 2.42 -15.94
C PHE A 64 1.07 2.05 -14.99
N GLN A 65 -0.18 2.32 -15.39
CA GLN A 65 -1.36 1.93 -14.60
C GLN A 65 -1.48 0.40 -14.46
N ALA A 66 -1.19 -0.37 -15.51
CA ALA A 66 -1.19 -1.83 -15.44
C ALA A 66 -0.10 -2.37 -14.50
N GLY A 67 1.10 -1.76 -14.52
CA GLY A 67 2.16 -2.07 -13.57
C GLY A 67 1.78 -1.77 -12.13
N ALA A 68 1.18 -0.60 -11.88
CA ALA A 68 0.67 -0.22 -10.57
C ALA A 68 -0.46 -1.16 -10.09
N ALA A 69 -1.35 -1.59 -10.99
CA ALA A 69 -2.39 -2.56 -10.68
C ALA A 69 -1.82 -3.92 -10.31
N THR A 70 -0.77 -4.37 -11.00
CA THR A 70 -0.06 -5.61 -10.69
C THR A 70 0.60 -5.53 -9.31
N ALA A 71 1.28 -4.43 -9.01
CA ALA A 71 1.89 -4.21 -7.69
C ALA A 71 0.82 -4.15 -6.59
N LEU A 72 -0.30 -3.47 -6.85
CA LEU A 72 -1.42 -3.42 -5.92
C LEU A 72 -1.96 -4.82 -5.63
N ASP A 73 -2.19 -5.65 -6.64
CA ASP A 73 -2.72 -7.00 -6.45
C ASP A 73 -1.78 -7.89 -5.60
N LEU A 74 -0.47 -7.81 -5.87
CA LEU A 74 0.54 -8.58 -5.15
C LEU A 74 0.69 -8.16 -3.68
N PHE A 75 0.60 -6.85 -3.41
CA PHE A 75 0.95 -6.30 -2.12
C PHE A 75 -0.24 -5.77 -1.31
N ARG A 76 -1.48 -5.85 -1.81
CA ARG A 76 -2.66 -5.24 -1.18
C ARG A 76 -2.82 -5.60 0.30
N LYS A 77 -2.49 -6.83 0.65
CA LYS A 77 -2.64 -7.35 2.00
C LYS A 77 -1.32 -7.28 2.74
N PHE A 78 -1.33 -6.62 3.89
CA PHE A 78 -0.21 -6.74 4.83
C PHE A 78 -0.21 -8.16 5.42
N PRO A 79 0.94 -8.84 5.55
CA PRO A 79 1.01 -10.24 5.94
C PRO A 79 0.71 -10.51 7.42
N LEU A 80 0.54 -9.45 8.22
CA LEU A 80 0.28 -9.48 9.66
C LEU A 80 -0.99 -8.70 9.98
N GLU A 81 -1.86 -9.30 10.77
CA GLU A 81 -3.07 -8.67 11.30
C GLU A 81 -2.92 -8.55 12.82
N ILE A 82 -3.05 -7.33 13.35
CA ILE A 82 -3.03 -7.09 14.80
C ILE A 82 -4.49 -7.20 15.26
N LEU A 83 -4.80 -8.26 16.00
CA LEU A 83 -6.10 -8.45 16.60
C LEU A 83 -6.06 -7.92 18.03
N GLN A 84 -7.00 -7.05 18.39
CA GLN A 84 -7.24 -6.74 19.80
C GLN A 84 -7.84 -7.99 20.45
N ILE A 85 -7.11 -8.57 21.40
CA ILE A 85 -7.64 -9.64 22.23
C ILE A 85 -8.72 -8.98 23.08
N ALA A 86 -9.98 -9.38 22.89
CA ALA A 86 -11.06 -8.95 23.76
C ALA A 86 -10.70 -9.38 25.18
N ASP A 87 -10.66 -8.43 26.12
CA ASP A 87 -10.48 -8.74 27.53
C ASP A 87 -11.49 -9.84 27.90
N GLU A 88 -11.00 -11.02 28.26
CA GLU A 88 -11.83 -12.02 28.93
C GLU A 88 -12.26 -11.36 30.25
N GLU A 89 -13.53 -10.92 30.31
CA GLU A 89 -14.17 -10.48 31.55
C GLU A 89 -14.03 -11.60 32.58
N VAL A 90 -13.15 -11.40 33.57
CA VAL A 90 -13.02 -12.24 34.77
C VAL A 90 -14.03 -11.79 35.82
#